data_AF-A0A9D8PIN5-F1
#
_entry.id   AF-A0A9D8PIN5-F1
#
_cell.length_a   1.000
_cell.length_b   1.000
_cell.length_c   1.000
_cell.angle_alpha   90.00
_cell.angle_beta   90.00
_cell.angle_gamma   90.00
#
_symmetry.space_group_name_H-M   'P 1'
#
loop_
_entity.id
_entity.type
_entity.pdbx_description
1 polymer ?
#
loop_
_entity_poly.entity_id
_entity_poly.type
_entity_poly.pdbx_seq_one_letter_code
_entity_poly.pdbx_strand_id
1 'polypeptide(L)'
;MKIVKNLRQTLTIASVVVSLTILGFTVFGKRGFISFMTMKERKKSISLEIESLQNQNSALKDELIRLKSKEYRERVVRSKMGMAKDGEVIYIFTPE
;
A
#
# COMPACT_ATOMS: atom_id res chain seq x y z
N MET A 1 -32.26 40.11 -36.58
CA MET A 1 -30.98 39.35 -36.47
C MET A 1 -30.30 39.39 -35.09
N LYS A 2 -30.75 40.21 -34.11
CA LYS A 2 -30.14 40.26 -32.76
C LYS A 2 -30.54 39.07 -31.85
N ILE A 3 -31.79 38.59 -31.95
CA ILE A 3 -32.35 37.52 -31.10
C ILE A 3 -31.62 36.17 -31.32
N VAL A 4 -31.42 35.78 -32.57
CA VAL A 4 -30.66 34.55 -32.93
C VAL A 4 -29.17 34.63 -32.56
N LYS A 5 -28.59 35.83 -32.50
CA LYS A 5 -27.18 36.02 -32.11
C LYS A 5 -26.99 35.80 -30.60
N ASN A 6 -27.93 36.30 -29.79
CA ASN A 6 -27.92 36.11 -28.35
C ASN A 6 -28.17 34.64 -27.97
N LEU A 7 -29.06 33.94 -28.68
CA LEU A 7 -29.34 32.52 -28.45
C LEU A 7 -28.12 31.63 -28.77
N ARG A 8 -27.39 31.96 -29.85
CA ARG A 8 -26.13 31.29 -30.18
C ARG A 8 -25.04 31.55 -29.13
N GLN A 9 -24.94 32.79 -28.62
CA GLN A 9 -23.98 33.12 -27.56
C GLN A 9 -24.31 32.41 -26.24
N THR A 10 -25.57 32.32 -25.84
CA THR A 10 -25.96 31.57 -24.63
C THR A 10 -25.67 30.08 -24.76
N LEU A 11 -25.86 29.48 -25.95
CA LEU A 11 -25.52 28.08 -26.22
C LEU A 11 -24.01 27.83 -26.15
N THR A 12 -23.20 28.73 -26.70
CA THR A 12 -21.72 28.61 -26.62
C THR A 12 -21.21 28.75 -25.19
N ILE A 13 -21.77 29.68 -24.42
CA ILE A 13 -21.38 29.87 -23.01
C ILE A 13 -21.79 28.65 -22.19
N ALA A 14 -23.01 28.12 -22.39
CA ALA A 14 -23.46 26.90 -21.73
C ALA A 14 -22.57 25.70 -22.04
N SER A 15 -22.16 25.53 -23.31
CA SER A 15 -21.23 24.46 -23.71
C SER A 15 -19.86 24.59 -23.03
N VAL A 16 -19.33 25.81 -22.92
CA VAL A 16 -18.04 26.05 -22.26
C VAL A 16 -18.14 25.75 -20.76
N VAL A 17 -19.23 26.19 -20.10
CA VAL A 17 -19.47 25.94 -18.67
C VAL A 17 -19.61 24.44 -18.39
N VAL A 18 -20.34 23.70 -19.23
CA VAL A 18 -20.46 22.24 -19.11
C VAL A 18 -19.10 21.56 -19.27
N SER A 19 -18.31 21.95 -20.27
CA SER A 19 -16.96 21.40 -20.47
C SER A 19 -16.02 21.68 -19.29
N LEU A 20 -16.04 22.89 -18.74
CA LEU A 20 -15.26 23.24 -17.54
C LEU A 20 -15.72 22.44 -16.31
N THR A 21 -17.02 22.21 -16.18
CA THR A 21 -17.57 21.41 -15.08
C THR A 21 -17.11 19.95 -15.19
N ILE A 22 -17.15 19.36 -16.39
CA ILE A 22 -16.68 17.99 -16.64
C ILE A 22 -15.17 17.85 -16.38
N LEU A 23 -14.37 18.83 -16.82
CA LEU A 23 -12.94 18.86 -16.55
C LEU A 23 -12.65 19.00 -15.06
N GLY A 24 -13.36 19.88 -14.37
CA GLY A 24 -13.27 20.05 -12.91
C GLY A 24 -13.62 18.76 -12.16
N PHE A 25 -14.72 18.10 -12.50
CA PHE A 25 -15.11 16.82 -11.90
C PHE A 25 -14.14 15.67 -12.23
N THR A 26 -13.45 15.72 -13.37
CA THR A 26 -12.43 14.72 -13.72
C THR A 26 -11.15 14.90 -12.88
N VAL A 27 -10.76 16.15 -12.61
CA VAL A 27 -9.58 16.48 -11.80
C VAL A 27 -9.86 16.31 -10.30
N PHE A 28 -11.04 16.71 -9.82
CA PHE A 28 -11.44 16.69 -8.40
C PHE A 28 -12.31 15.50 -7.98
N GLY A 29 -12.82 14.71 -8.93
CA GLY A 29 -13.62 13.52 -8.62
C GLY A 29 -12.80 12.46 -7.90
N LYS A 30 -13.45 11.56 -7.17
CA LYS A 30 -12.86 10.47 -6.35
C LYS A 30 -11.84 9.55 -7.06
N ARG A 31 -11.61 9.72 -8.37
CA ARG A 31 -10.63 9.00 -9.22
C ARG A 31 -9.63 9.94 -9.93
N GLY A 32 -9.58 11.23 -9.57
CA GLY A 32 -8.68 12.20 -10.16
C GLY A 32 -7.22 11.97 -9.77
N PHE A 33 -6.31 12.62 -10.49
CA PHE A 33 -4.83 12.46 -10.45
C PHE A 33 -4.22 12.46 -9.02
N ILE A 34 -4.87 13.16 -8.09
CA ILE A 34 -4.49 13.23 -6.67
C ILE A 34 -4.61 11.87 -5.95
N SER A 35 -5.61 11.05 -6.29
CA SER A 35 -5.78 9.71 -5.69
C SER A 35 -4.70 8.72 -6.12
N PHE A 36 -4.11 8.90 -7.31
CA PHE A 36 -3.01 8.04 -7.77
C PHE A 36 -1.72 8.34 -7.00
N MET A 37 -1.52 9.61 -6.64
CA MET A 37 -0.35 10.04 -5.86
C MET A 37 -0.43 9.53 -4.41
N THR A 38 -1.60 9.60 -3.78
CA THR A 38 -1.80 9.09 -2.40
C THR A 38 -1.72 7.56 -2.30
N MET A 39 -2.13 6.82 -3.34
CA MET A 39 -1.95 5.36 -3.39
C MET A 39 -0.47 4.96 -3.47
N LYS A 40 0.35 5.71 -4.21
CA LYS A 40 1.79 5.46 -4.32
C LYS A 40 2.51 5.74 -3.00
N GLU A 41 2.13 6.79 -2.29
CA GLU A 41 2.67 7.11 -0.97
C GLU A 41 2.29 6.06 0.08
N ARG A 42 1.03 5.61 0.11
CA ARG A 42 0.59 4.54 1.02
C ARG A 42 1.34 3.23 0.77
N LYS A 43 1.58 2.86 -0.50
CA LYS A 43 2.35 1.66 -0.82
C LYS A 43 3.80 1.80 -0.32
N LYS A 44 4.40 2.98 -0.48
CA LYS A 44 5.76 3.26 -0.01
C LYS A 44 5.88 3.22 1.51
N SER A 45 4.91 3.81 2.24
CA SER A 45 4.93 3.80 3.70
C SER A 45 4.80 2.39 4.28
N ILE A 46 3.88 1.58 3.72
CA ILE A 46 3.69 0.19 4.15
C ILE A 46 4.94 -0.64 3.87
N SER A 47 5.59 -0.48 2.71
CA SER A 47 6.83 -1.20 2.41
C SER A 47 7.96 -0.84 3.38
N LEU A 48 8.11 0.44 3.74
CA LEU A 48 9.10 0.88 4.73
C LEU A 48 8.79 0.35 6.13
N GLU A 49 7.51 0.27 6.50
CA GLU A 49 7.09 -0.29 7.77
C GLU A 49 7.38 -1.80 7.85
N ILE A 50 7.12 -2.54 6.76
CA ILE A 50 7.47 -3.97 6.66
C ILE A 50 8.98 -4.16 6.82
N GLU A 51 9.80 -3.36 6.14
CA GLU A 51 11.26 -3.46 6.22
C GLU A 51 11.77 -3.15 7.64
N SER A 52 11.24 -2.11 8.28
CA SER A 52 11.56 -1.77 9.67
C SER A 52 11.19 -2.90 10.63
N LEU A 53 9.98 -3.47 10.50
CA LEU A 53 9.53 -4.58 11.34
C LEU A 53 10.36 -5.85 11.11
N GLN A 54 10.76 -6.14 9.88
CA GLN A 54 11.64 -7.27 9.56
C GLN A 54 13.01 -7.11 10.21
N ASN A 55 13.60 -5.91 10.14
CA ASN A 55 14.88 -5.62 10.78
C ASN A 55 14.80 -5.74 12.30
N GLN A 56 13.75 -5.21 12.93
CA GLN A 56 13.52 -5.35 14.36
C GLN A 56 13.34 -6.82 14.76
N ASN A 57 12.56 -7.58 13.99
CA ASN A 57 12.34 -9.00 14.25
C ASN A 57 13.64 -9.82 14.10
N SER A 58 14.49 -9.50 13.13
CA SER A 58 15.82 -10.13 12.99
C SER A 58 16.72 -9.83 14.18
N ALA A 59 16.79 -8.56 14.60
CA ALA A 59 17.61 -8.15 15.73
C ALA A 59 17.18 -8.84 17.04
N LEU A 60 15.86 -8.90 17.29
CA LEU A 60 15.30 -9.59 18.46
C LEU A 60 15.54 -11.11 18.42
N LYS A 61 15.51 -11.72 17.22
CA LYS A 61 15.85 -13.14 17.06
C LYS A 61 17.33 -13.40 17.34
N ASP A 62 18.21 -12.53 16.88
CA ASP A 62 19.64 -12.66 17.12
C ASP A 62 19.96 -12.48 18.61
N GLU A 63 19.26 -11.57 19.28
CA GLU A 63 19.32 -11.42 20.74
C GLU A 63 18.83 -12.68 21.46
N LEU A 64 17.69 -13.25 21.06
CA LEU A 64 17.20 -14.53 21.60
C LEU A 64 18.19 -15.69 21.39
N ILE A 65 18.86 -15.73 20.23
CA ILE A 65 19.89 -16.75 19.93
C ILE A 65 21.13 -16.57 20.82
N ARG A 66 21.50 -15.32 21.15
CA ARG A 66 22.63 -15.01 22.05
C ARG A 66 22.32 -15.31 23.51
N LEU A 67 21.08 -15.08 23.94
CA LEU A 67 20.65 -15.28 25.33
C LEU A 67 20.34 -16.75 25.68
N LYS A 68 20.11 -17.62 24.70
CA LYS A 68 19.69 -19.01 24.96
C LYS A 68 20.79 -20.04 24.66
N SER A 69 20.68 -21.19 25.35
CA SER A 69 21.67 -22.28 25.32
C SER A 69 21.93 -22.82 23.90
N LYS A 70 23.04 -23.54 23.75
CA LYS A 70 23.48 -24.13 22.47
C LYS A 70 22.39 -25.00 21.83
N GLU A 71 21.62 -25.74 22.63
CA GLU A 71 20.51 -26.59 22.17
C GLU A 71 19.35 -25.76 21.57
N TYR A 72 19.07 -24.58 22.14
CA TYR A 72 18.05 -23.69 21.59
C TYR A 72 18.48 -23.10 20.25
N ARG A 73 19.76 -22.74 20.11
CA ARG A 73 20.31 -22.24 18.85
C ARG A 73 20.20 -23.28 17.73
N GLU A 74 20.54 -24.53 18.02
CA GLU A 74 20.40 -25.65 17.07
C GLU A 74 18.93 -25.85 16.67
N ARG A 75 18.01 -25.85 17.64
CA ARG A 75 16.56 -25.97 17.38
C ARG A 75 16.04 -24.87 16.44
N VAL A 76 16.42 -23.61 16.66
CA VAL A 76 15.97 -22.47 15.84
C VAL A 76 16.55 -22.53 14.42
N VAL A 77 17.84 -22.86 14.27
CA VAL A 77 18.47 -22.99 12.95
C VAL A 77 17.80 -24.09 12.13
N ARG A 78 17.54 -25.23 12.77
CA ARG A 78 16.90 -26.39 12.14
C ARG A 78 15.45 -26.07 11.73
N SER A 79 14.70 -25.39 12.59
CA SER A 79 13.36 -24.91 12.28
C SER A 79 13.36 -23.92 11.10
N LYS A 80 14.33 -23.00 11.04
CA LYS A 80 14.50 -22.05 9.92
C LYS A 80 14.90 -22.75 8.60
N MET A 81 15.57 -23.90 8.67
CA MET A 81 15.87 -24.78 7.53
C MET A 81 14.74 -25.77 7.18
N GLY A 82 13.58 -25.68 7.84
CA GLY A 82 12.45 -26.58 7.59
C GLY A 82 12.65 -28.01 8.12
N MET A 83 13.62 -28.21 9.01
CA MET A 83 13.92 -29.49 9.63
C MET A 83 13.35 -29.51 11.06
N ALA A 84 12.52 -30.49 11.40
CA ALA A 84 11.97 -30.70 12.76
C ALA A 84 12.57 -31.98 13.39
N LYS A 85 12.58 -32.09 14.74
CA LYS A 85 12.93 -33.37 15.44
C LYS A 85 11.63 -34.09 15.69
N ASP A 86 11.72 -35.38 15.96
CA ASP A 86 10.62 -36.10 16.60
C ASP A 86 10.14 -35.31 17.83
N GLY A 87 8.86 -34.93 17.80
CA GLY A 87 8.18 -34.16 18.86
C GLY A 87 8.10 -32.64 18.68
N GLU A 88 8.62 -32.05 17.58
CA GLU A 88 8.50 -30.60 17.32
C GLU A 88 7.55 -30.29 16.15
N VAL A 89 6.59 -29.38 16.35
CA VAL A 89 5.59 -28.96 15.35
C VAL A 89 5.94 -27.58 14.79
N ILE A 90 6.12 -27.48 13.46
CA ILE A 90 6.37 -26.21 12.77
C ILE A 90 5.02 -25.52 12.50
N TYR A 91 4.78 -24.37 13.13
CA TYR A 91 3.63 -23.51 12.83
C TYR A 91 3.93 -22.58 11.66
N ILE A 92 3.26 -22.80 10.53
CA ILE A 92 3.24 -21.87 9.39
C ILE A 92 1.91 -21.13 9.44
N PHE A 93 1.97 -19.82 9.68
CA PHE A 93 0.79 -18.97 9.61
C PHE A 93 0.58 -18.55 8.15
N THR A 94 -0.42 -19.13 7.50
CA THR A 94 -0.91 -18.64 6.21
C THR A 94 -1.83 -17.44 6.47
N PRO A 95 -1.56 -16.26 5.91
CA PRO A 95 -2.51 -15.16 5.99
C PRO A 95 -3.77 -15.52 5.17
N GLU A 96 -4.95 -15.44 5.80
CA GLU A 96 -6.26 -15.54 5.13
C GLU A 96 -6.54 -14.35 4.21
#